data_AF-A0A3D5S8D8-F1
#
_entry.id   AF-A0A3D5S8D8-F1
#
_cell.length_a   1.000
_cell.length_b   1.000
_cell.length_c   1.000
_cell.angle_alpha   90.00
_cell.angle_beta   90.00
_cell.angle_gamma   90.00
#
_symmetry.space_group_name_H-M   'P 1'
#
loop_
_entity.id
_entity.type
_entity.pdbx_description
1 polymer ?
#
loop_
_entity_poly.entity_id
_entity_poly.type
_entity_poly.pdbx_seq_one_letter_code
_entity_poly.pdbx_strand_id
1 'polypeptide(L)'
;GFITSGQAQTNEIYTNTEYQQMAKDLWAAVSERYFGNPTIAMYDLMNEPLSPNQTLYPIHALYDTLYQVVRAVDPDHVISIGAFPNFSFVVGPEYYGWENVLYQAHHYNEDKTNYASQSGFIDWALRDMASYQHNWNVPVLAG
;
A
#
# COMPACT_ATOMS: atom_id res chain seq x y z
N GLY A 1 -7.64 -10.90 16.51
CA GLY A 1 -7.23 -10.11 15.34
C GLY A 1 -6.32 -9.00 15.83
N PHE A 2 -5.22 -8.75 15.14
CA PHE A 2 -4.42 -7.56 15.40
C PHE A 2 -5.26 -6.33 15.06
N ILE A 3 -5.22 -5.32 15.91
CA ILE A 3 -5.63 -3.98 15.52
C ILE A 3 -4.43 -3.44 14.74
N THR A 4 -4.52 -3.43 13.41
CA THR A 4 -3.47 -2.81 12.59
C THR A 4 -3.48 -1.30 12.82
N SER A 5 -2.43 -0.58 12.41
CA SER A 5 -2.46 0.90 12.37
C SER A 5 -3.69 1.41 11.62
N GLY A 6 -4.10 0.69 10.58
CA GLY A 6 -5.33 0.93 9.83
C GLY A 6 -6.61 0.48 10.50
N GLN A 7 -6.63 0.04 11.76
CA GLN A 7 -7.85 -0.29 12.54
C GLN A 7 -7.87 0.37 13.93
N ALA A 8 -6.82 1.10 14.29
CA ALA A 8 -6.71 1.68 15.62
C ALA A 8 -7.70 2.84 15.80
N GLN A 9 -8.59 2.66 16.76
CA GLN A 9 -9.49 3.65 17.38
C GLN A 9 -10.62 4.25 16.53
N THR A 10 -10.49 4.55 15.22
CA THR A 10 -11.66 4.93 14.36
C THR A 10 -11.41 4.99 12.84
N ASN A 11 -10.17 4.88 12.33
CA ASN A 11 -9.82 5.08 10.92
C ASN A 11 -10.31 6.42 10.34
N GLU A 12 -10.21 7.47 11.13
CA GLU A 12 -10.72 8.79 10.78
C GLU A 12 -10.02 9.45 9.59
N ILE A 13 -8.86 8.96 9.14
CA ILE A 13 -8.17 9.51 7.94
C ILE A 13 -9.07 9.53 6.69
N TYR A 14 -10.10 8.68 6.61
CA TYR A 14 -11.02 8.66 5.46
C TYR A 14 -12.09 9.75 5.51
N THR A 15 -12.38 10.33 6.67
CA THR A 15 -13.48 11.30 6.87
C THR A 15 -13.06 12.61 7.52
N ASN A 16 -11.90 12.64 8.18
CA ASN A 16 -11.36 13.79 8.88
C ASN A 16 -10.33 14.52 7.99
N THR A 17 -10.68 15.73 7.56
CA THR A 17 -9.85 16.55 6.67
C THR A 17 -8.56 17.02 7.32
N GLU A 18 -8.52 17.18 8.65
CA GLU A 18 -7.30 17.52 9.38
C GLU A 18 -6.28 16.39 9.28
N TYR A 19 -6.70 15.14 9.49
CA TYR A 19 -5.82 13.98 9.38
C TYR A 19 -5.35 13.73 7.95
N GLN A 20 -6.22 13.96 6.96
CA GLN A 20 -5.82 13.93 5.55
C GLN A 20 -4.76 14.99 5.26
N GLN A 21 -4.93 16.21 5.76
CA GLN A 21 -3.95 17.27 5.56
C GLN A 21 -2.61 16.94 6.24
N MET A 22 -2.63 16.44 7.48
CA MET A 22 -1.43 15.99 8.18
C MET A 22 -0.67 14.90 7.39
N ALA A 23 -1.38 13.94 6.79
CA ALA A 23 -0.76 12.90 5.97
C ALA A 23 -0.12 13.47 4.69
N LYS A 24 -0.79 14.43 4.03
CA LYS A 24 -0.24 15.13 2.87
C LYS A 24 1.00 15.94 3.25
N ASP A 25 0.95 16.70 4.35
CA ASP A 25 2.06 17.53 4.81
C ASP A 25 3.28 16.67 5.17
N LEU A 26 3.05 15.53 5.83
CA LEU A 26 4.10 14.56 6.11
C LEU A 26 4.75 14.04 4.81
N TRP A 27 3.95 13.59 3.86
CA TRP A 27 4.48 13.03 2.61
C TRP A 27 5.16 14.07 1.72
N ALA A 28 4.68 15.31 1.72
CA ALA A 28 5.37 16.43 1.09
C ALA A 28 6.75 16.64 1.74
N ALA A 29 6.81 16.74 3.07
CA ALA A 29 8.06 16.96 3.79
C ALA A 29 9.08 15.81 3.63
N VAL A 30 8.61 14.55 3.65
CA VAL A 30 9.46 13.37 3.41
C VAL A 30 10.02 13.40 1.99
N SER A 31 9.17 13.69 1.00
CA SER A 31 9.57 13.77 -0.41
C SER A 31 10.59 14.89 -0.63
N GLU A 32 10.37 16.08 -0.07
CA GLU A 32 11.32 17.20 -0.16
C GLU A 32 12.67 16.85 0.49
N ARG A 33 12.64 16.15 1.63
CA ARG A 33 13.84 15.81 2.39
C ARG A 33 14.72 14.78 1.67
N TYR A 34 14.13 13.89 0.89
CA TYR A 34 14.81 12.78 0.24
C TYR A 34 14.84 12.90 -1.29
N PHE A 35 14.30 13.98 -1.86
CA PHE A 35 14.32 14.26 -3.29
C PHE A 35 15.70 14.00 -3.92
N GLY A 36 15.71 13.16 -4.95
CA GLY A 36 16.93 12.80 -5.70
C GLY A 36 17.98 12.02 -4.92
N ASN A 37 17.69 11.54 -3.70
CA ASN A 37 18.63 10.73 -2.93
C ASN A 37 18.60 9.24 -3.34
N PRO A 38 19.58 8.74 -4.11
CA PRO A 38 19.55 7.38 -4.65
C PRO A 38 19.69 6.27 -3.58
N THR A 39 19.95 6.61 -2.32
CA THR A 39 19.98 5.62 -1.24
C THR A 39 18.58 5.20 -0.78
N ILE A 40 17.56 5.99 -1.09
CA ILE A 40 16.18 5.65 -0.77
C ILE A 40 15.62 4.81 -1.90
N ALA A 41 15.18 3.59 -1.60
CA ALA A 41 14.66 2.69 -2.62
C ALA A 41 13.22 3.05 -3.02
N MET A 42 12.38 3.36 -2.03
CA MET A 42 10.94 3.58 -2.21
C MET A 42 10.32 4.31 -1.03
N TYR A 43 9.11 4.83 -1.25
CA TYR A 43 8.22 5.37 -0.24
C TYR A 43 7.03 4.42 -0.03
N ASP A 44 6.92 3.80 1.14
CA ASP A 44 5.72 3.05 1.56
C ASP A 44 4.72 4.01 2.19
N LEU A 45 3.68 4.36 1.44
CA LEU A 45 2.80 5.48 1.77
C LEU A 45 1.94 5.23 3.01
N MET A 46 1.57 3.98 3.25
CA MET A 46 0.69 3.60 4.34
C MET A 46 0.80 2.11 4.65
N ASN A 47 1.17 1.79 5.88
CA ASN A 47 1.16 0.41 6.38
C ASN A 47 -0.27 -0.07 6.66
N GLU A 48 -0.63 -1.20 6.04
CA GLU A 48 -1.87 -1.96 6.28
C GLU A 48 -3.15 -1.08 6.37
N PRO A 49 -3.45 -0.28 5.34
CA PRO A 49 -4.64 0.56 5.35
C PRO A 49 -5.91 -0.29 5.40
N LEU A 50 -6.86 0.10 6.24
CA LEU A 50 -8.21 -0.44 6.21
C LEU A 50 -9.22 0.70 6.26
N SER A 51 -10.09 0.75 5.25
CA SER A 51 -11.19 1.71 5.24
C SER A 51 -12.37 1.19 6.06
N PRO A 52 -13.08 2.08 6.81
CA PRO A 52 -14.32 1.72 7.49
C PRO A 52 -15.45 1.36 6.53
N ASN A 53 -15.37 1.78 5.25
CA ASN A 53 -16.31 1.44 4.20
C ASN A 53 -15.63 1.57 2.83
N GLN A 54 -15.22 0.44 2.22
CA GLN A 54 -14.52 0.43 0.94
C GLN A 54 -15.34 1.01 -0.23
N THR A 55 -16.67 0.93 -0.16
CA THR A 55 -17.56 1.47 -1.20
C THR A 55 -17.59 3.00 -1.16
N LEU A 56 -17.59 3.59 0.04
CA LEU A 56 -17.63 5.04 0.21
C LEU A 56 -16.23 5.68 0.21
N TYR A 57 -15.26 4.98 0.78
CA TYR A 57 -13.89 5.46 0.99
C TYR A 57 -12.91 4.38 0.55
N PRO A 58 -12.76 4.13 -0.76
CA PRO A 58 -11.83 3.11 -1.22
C PRO A 58 -10.39 3.46 -0.86
N ILE A 59 -9.62 2.48 -0.39
CA ILE A 59 -8.20 2.64 -0.04
C ILE A 59 -7.41 3.24 -1.20
N HIS A 60 -7.69 2.82 -2.43
CA HIS A 60 -6.98 3.30 -3.61
C HIS A 60 -7.15 4.81 -3.87
N ALA A 61 -8.23 5.45 -3.41
CA ALA A 61 -8.40 6.90 -3.54
C ALA A 61 -7.51 7.67 -2.54
N LEU A 62 -7.27 7.11 -1.35
CA LEU A 62 -6.30 7.67 -0.42
C LEU A 62 -4.87 7.55 -0.97
N TYR A 63 -4.54 6.39 -1.55
CA TYR A 63 -3.25 6.22 -2.23
C TYR A 63 -3.08 7.20 -3.39
N ASP A 64 -4.11 7.41 -4.22
CA ASP A 64 -4.01 8.38 -5.32
C ASP A 64 -3.72 9.79 -4.79
N THR A 65 -4.42 10.20 -3.74
CA THR A 65 -4.20 11.49 -3.09
C THR A 65 -2.74 11.66 -2.63
N LEU A 66 -2.17 10.65 -1.96
CA LEU A 66 -0.80 10.69 -1.47
C LEU A 66 0.23 10.56 -2.61
N TYR A 67 -0.07 9.75 -3.63
CA TYR A 67 0.73 9.62 -4.84
C TYR A 67 0.92 10.98 -5.53
N GLN A 68 -0.16 11.75 -5.71
CA GLN A 68 -0.09 13.08 -6.33
C GLN A 68 0.75 14.06 -5.48
N VAL A 69 0.65 14.00 -4.15
CA VAL A 69 1.48 14.82 -3.25
C VAL A 69 2.96 14.50 -3.41
N VAL A 70 3.32 13.22 -3.40
CA VAL A 70 4.71 12.80 -3.60
C VAL A 70 5.19 13.21 -5.00
N ARG A 71 4.44 12.90 -6.06
CA ARG A 71 4.84 13.19 -7.45
C ARG A 71 4.91 14.67 -7.79
N ALA A 72 4.22 15.54 -7.05
CA ALA A 72 4.38 16.98 -7.18
C ALA A 72 5.77 17.47 -6.72
N VAL A 73 6.47 16.68 -5.89
CA VAL A 73 7.80 17.00 -5.35
C VAL A 73 8.88 16.10 -5.96
N ASP A 74 8.62 14.80 -6.05
CA ASP A 74 9.59 13.74 -6.34
C ASP A 74 9.07 12.79 -7.43
N PRO A 75 9.54 12.96 -8.67
CA PRO A 75 9.11 12.13 -9.79
C PRO A 75 9.79 10.75 -9.82
N ASP A 76 10.89 10.54 -9.08
CA ASP A 76 11.84 9.46 -9.36
C ASP A 76 11.79 8.30 -8.36
N HIS A 77 11.49 8.54 -7.08
CA HIS A 77 11.41 7.45 -6.11
C HIS A 77 10.21 6.53 -6.37
N VAL A 78 10.41 5.23 -6.19
CA VAL A 78 9.32 4.25 -6.32
C VAL A 78 8.30 4.47 -5.22
N ILE A 79 7.01 4.42 -5.55
CA ILE A 79 5.93 4.46 -4.56
C ILE A 79 5.41 3.04 -4.33
N SER A 80 5.43 2.58 -3.08
CA SER A 80 4.86 1.29 -2.67
C SER A 80 3.39 1.46 -2.29
N ILE A 81 2.54 0.64 -2.92
CA ILE A 81 1.10 0.56 -2.68
C ILE A 81 0.81 -0.73 -1.90
N GLY A 82 0.35 -0.59 -0.65
CA GLY A 82 -0.03 -1.72 0.19
C GLY A 82 -1.34 -2.36 -0.27
N ALA A 83 -1.26 -3.54 -0.86
CA ALA A 83 -2.37 -4.41 -1.20
C ALA A 83 -2.90 -5.11 0.06
N PHE A 84 -3.52 -4.34 0.96
CA PHE A 84 -4.02 -4.82 2.25
C PHE A 84 -5.54 -4.67 2.37
N PRO A 85 -6.25 -5.69 2.90
CA PRO A 85 -5.76 -7.00 3.34
C PRO A 85 -5.39 -7.95 2.19
N ASN A 86 -5.71 -7.60 0.95
CA ASN A 86 -5.27 -8.30 -0.26
C ASN A 86 -5.44 -7.37 -1.47
N PHE A 87 -5.01 -7.84 -2.65
CA PHE A 87 -5.04 -7.08 -3.89
C PHE A 87 -6.43 -6.64 -4.37
N SER A 88 -7.54 -7.22 -3.90
CA SER A 88 -8.88 -6.78 -4.29
C SER A 88 -9.32 -5.45 -3.65
N PHE A 89 -8.51 -4.91 -2.73
CA PHE A 89 -8.77 -3.65 -2.02
C PHE A 89 -8.06 -2.45 -2.66
N VAL A 90 -7.20 -2.72 -3.64
CA VAL A 90 -6.50 -1.74 -4.46
C VAL A 90 -6.81 -1.98 -5.93
N VAL A 91 -6.37 -1.06 -6.78
CA VAL A 91 -6.53 -1.13 -8.24
C VAL A 91 -5.15 -1.23 -8.88
N GLY A 92 -5.09 -1.76 -10.10
CA GLY A 92 -3.87 -1.73 -10.91
C GLY A 92 -3.47 -0.31 -11.33
N PRO A 93 -2.20 -0.09 -11.71
CA PRO A 93 -1.65 1.24 -11.97
C PRO A 93 -2.38 2.00 -13.08
N GLU A 94 -2.90 1.29 -14.08
CA GLU A 94 -3.64 1.89 -15.21
C GLU A 94 -4.91 2.65 -14.78
N TYR A 95 -5.52 2.30 -13.64
CA TYR A 95 -6.77 2.92 -13.20
C TYR A 95 -6.60 4.43 -12.93
N TYR A 96 -5.48 4.82 -12.33
CA TYR A 96 -5.14 6.22 -12.04
C TYR A 96 -4.02 6.77 -12.93
N GLY A 97 -3.43 5.93 -13.79
CA GLY A 97 -2.23 6.27 -14.55
C GLY A 97 -1.01 6.41 -13.65
N TRP A 98 -0.90 5.59 -12.61
CA TRP A 98 0.27 5.59 -11.74
C TRP A 98 1.49 5.04 -12.46
N GLU A 99 2.61 5.72 -12.32
CA GLU A 99 3.90 5.34 -12.88
C GLU A 99 4.93 5.15 -11.77
N ASN A 100 5.89 4.26 -12.03
CA ASN A 100 6.99 3.98 -11.11
C ASN A 100 6.49 3.59 -9.70
N VAL A 101 5.58 2.61 -9.68
CA VAL A 101 4.99 2.03 -8.47
C VAL A 101 5.35 0.55 -8.34
N LEU A 102 5.30 0.05 -7.12
CA LEU A 102 5.25 -1.39 -6.81
C LEU A 102 4.10 -1.67 -5.85
N TYR A 103 3.67 -2.93 -5.78
CA TYR A 103 2.63 -3.35 -4.84
C TYR A 103 3.20 -4.26 -3.76
N GLN A 104 2.82 -4.01 -2.50
CA GLN A 104 3.27 -4.75 -1.34
C GLN A 104 2.13 -5.58 -0.76
N ALA A 105 2.36 -6.87 -0.51
CA ALA A 105 1.38 -7.78 0.06
C ALA A 105 1.87 -8.32 1.41
N HIS A 106 0.96 -8.38 2.39
CA HIS A 106 1.24 -8.87 3.75
C HIS A 106 0.50 -10.18 3.99
N HIS A 107 1.16 -11.29 3.67
CA HIS A 107 0.59 -12.62 3.83
C HIS A 107 1.15 -13.28 5.10
N TYR A 108 0.36 -13.25 6.19
CA TYR A 108 0.67 -13.92 7.44
C TYR A 108 -0.27 -15.09 7.72
N ASN A 109 0.30 -16.28 8.01
CA ASN A 109 -0.45 -17.44 8.47
C ASN A 109 -0.23 -17.67 9.97
N GLU A 110 -1.29 -17.53 10.75
CA GLU A 110 -1.27 -17.66 12.21
C GLU A 110 -1.22 -19.12 12.71
N ASP A 111 -1.35 -20.12 11.83
CA ASP A 111 -1.12 -21.53 12.18
C ASP A 111 0.39 -21.84 12.16
N LYS A 112 1.13 -21.12 13.02
CA LYS A 112 2.59 -20.92 12.97
C LYS A 112 3.42 -22.19 13.02
N THR A 113 2.90 -23.26 13.62
CA THR A 113 3.64 -24.51 13.86
C THR A 113 3.19 -25.66 12.99
N ASN A 114 2.14 -25.49 12.19
CA ASN A 114 1.61 -26.53 11.32
C ASN A 114 2.24 -26.46 9.93
N TYR A 115 3.18 -27.38 9.65
CA TYR A 115 3.87 -27.44 8.36
C TYR A 115 2.92 -27.53 7.16
N ALA A 116 1.86 -28.36 7.23
CA ALA A 116 0.95 -28.55 6.10
C ALA A 116 0.17 -27.25 5.80
N SER A 117 -0.27 -26.56 6.84
CA SER A 117 -0.91 -25.25 6.73
C SER A 117 0.03 -24.20 6.15
N GLN A 118 1.25 -24.10 6.67
CA GLN A 118 2.27 -23.14 6.22
C GLN A 118 2.69 -23.39 4.76
N SER A 119 2.95 -24.64 4.39
CA SER A 119 3.36 -24.99 3.02
C SER A 119 2.26 -24.65 2.01
N GLY A 120 1.00 -25.02 2.29
CA GLY A 120 -0.11 -24.68 1.41
C GLY A 120 -0.36 -23.17 1.31
N PHE A 121 -0.16 -22.45 2.41
CA PHE A 121 -0.29 -21.00 2.45
C PHE A 121 0.79 -20.29 1.63
N ILE A 122 2.06 -20.68 1.75
CA ILE A 122 3.17 -20.11 0.96
C ILE A 122 2.91 -20.32 -0.53
N ASP A 123 2.51 -21.52 -0.93
CA ASP A 123 2.17 -21.84 -2.32
C ASP A 123 1.02 -20.96 -2.85
N TRP A 124 0.01 -20.69 -2.01
CA TRP A 124 -1.08 -19.79 -2.36
C TRP A 124 -0.60 -18.34 -2.49
N ALA A 125 0.15 -17.82 -1.52
CA ALA A 125 0.63 -16.44 -1.49
C ALA A 125 1.53 -16.14 -2.71
N LEU A 126 2.46 -17.05 -3.04
CA LEU A 126 3.31 -16.92 -4.23
C LEU A 126 2.49 -16.89 -5.53
N ARG A 127 1.44 -17.72 -5.65
CA ARG A 127 0.56 -17.72 -6.81
C ARG A 127 -0.28 -16.44 -6.92
N ASP A 128 -0.79 -15.94 -5.80
CA ASP A 128 -1.56 -14.70 -5.76
C ASP A 128 -0.70 -13.52 -6.24
N MET A 129 0.46 -13.33 -5.61
CA MET A 129 1.41 -12.28 -5.99
C MET A 129 1.88 -12.40 -7.45
N ALA A 130 2.21 -13.60 -7.92
CA ALA A 130 2.63 -13.82 -9.31
C ALA A 130 1.51 -13.50 -10.32
N SER A 131 0.25 -13.80 -9.98
CA SER A 131 -0.91 -13.47 -10.82
C SER A 131 -1.06 -11.96 -10.98
N TYR A 132 -1.01 -11.19 -9.89
CA TYR A 132 -1.11 -9.73 -9.95
C TYR A 132 0.10 -9.08 -10.62
N GLN A 133 1.31 -9.58 -10.33
CA GLN A 133 2.53 -9.16 -11.02
C GLN A 133 2.39 -9.31 -12.54
N HIS A 134 1.89 -10.46 -12.99
CA HIS A 134 1.70 -10.75 -14.41
C HIS A 134 0.59 -9.89 -15.03
N ASN A 135 -0.59 -9.84 -14.40
CA ASN A 135 -1.77 -9.20 -14.97
C ASN A 135 -1.67 -7.66 -14.97
N TRP A 136 -1.00 -7.07 -13.98
CA TRP A 136 -0.82 -5.62 -13.90
C TRP A 136 0.53 -5.16 -14.44
N ASN A 137 1.40 -6.12 -14.82
CA ASN A 137 2.74 -5.86 -15.33
C ASN A 137 3.54 -4.89 -14.43
N VAL A 138 3.50 -5.14 -13.12
CA VAL A 138 4.07 -4.28 -12.08
C VAL A 138 4.87 -5.12 -11.08
N PRO A 139 5.97 -4.60 -10.50
CA PRO A 139 6.68 -5.32 -9.44
C PRO A 139 5.78 -5.55 -8.21
N VAL A 140 5.96 -6.71 -7.57
CA VAL A 140 5.31 -7.05 -6.31
C VAL A 140 6.34 -7.42 -5.25
N LEU A 141 6.09 -7.04 -4.01
CA LEU A 141 6.96 -7.25 -2.85
C LEU A 141 6.16 -7.93 -1.73
N ALA A 142 6.77 -8.92 -1.08
CA ALA A 142 6.28 -9.41 0.21
C ALA A 142 6.89 -8.51 1.29
N GLY A 143 6.07 -7.64 1.89
CA GLY A 143 6.49 -6.62 2.84
C GLY A 143 6.14 -6.91 4.29
#